data_AF-K1UIE1-F1
#
_entry.id   AF-K1UIE1-F1
#
_cell.length_a   1.000
_cell.length_b   1.000
_cell.length_c   1.000
_cell.angle_alpha   90.00
_cell.angle_beta   90.00
_cell.angle_gamma   90.00
#
_symmetry.space_group_name_H-M   'P 1'
#
loop_
_entity.id
_entity.type
_entity.pdbx_description
1 polymer ?
#
loop_
_entity_poly.entity_id
_entity_poly.type
_entity_poly.pdbx_seq_one_letter_code
_entity_poly.pdbx_strand_id
1 'polypeptide(L)' 'LLDVLNKLVDRGNTVIVIEHNLDVIKVADHLIDIGPEGGAAGGRILVAGTPHDVAQCPESYTGLFLKQMGL' A
#
# COMPACT_ATOMS: atom_id res chain seq x y z
N LEU A 1 -0.15 10.48 -13.76
CA LEU A 1 0.25 9.06 -13.59
C LEU A 1 -0.93 8.22 -13.12
N LEU A 2 -1.50 8.52 -11.94
CA LEU A 2 -2.69 7.85 -11.40
C LEU A 2 -3.84 7.73 -12.41
N ASP A 3 -4.17 8.79 -13.14
CA ASP A 3 -5.23 8.75 -14.17
C ASP A 3 -5.00 7.71 -15.26
N VAL A 4 -3.74 7.43 -15.61
CA VAL A 4 -3.39 6.43 -16.62
C VAL A 4 -3.54 5.02 -16.03
N LEU A 5 -3.11 4.82 -14.78
CA LEU A 5 -3.23 3.55 -14.08
C LEU A 5 -4.71 3.20 -13.86
N ASN A 6 -5.52 4.17 -13.43
CA ASN A 6 -6.96 3.99 -13.23
C ASN A 6 -7.65 3.59 -14.54
N LYS A 7 -7.30 4.22 -15.68
CA LYS A 7 -7.83 3.81 -17.00
C LYS A 7 -7.47 2.37 -17.40
N LEU A 8 -6.34 1.83 -16.92
CA LEU A 8 -5.99 0.42 -17.17
C LEU A 8 -6.87 -0.50 -16.31
N VAL A 9 -7.07 -0.14 -15.05
CA VAL A 9 -7.96 -0.87 -14.12
C VAL A 9 -9.41 -0.85 -14.61
N ASP A 10 -9.93 0.31 -15.04
CA ASP A 10 -11.27 0.48 -15.61
C ASP A 10 -11.53 -0.40 -16.85
N ARG A 11 -10.46 -0.80 -17.55
CA ARG A 11 -10.51 -1.71 -18.70
C ARG A 11 -10.43 -3.19 -18.32
N GLY A 12 -10.42 -3.51 -17.02
CA GLY A 12 -10.33 -4.86 -16.49
C GLY A 12 -8.90 -5.40 -16.35
N ASN A 13 -7.87 -4.55 -16.44
CA ASN A 13 -6.50 -4.98 -16.19
C ASN A 13 -6.18 -4.94 -14.69
N THR A 14 -5.33 -5.86 -14.23
CA THR A 14 -4.71 -5.74 -12.90
C THR A 14 -3.38 -5.01 -13.02
N VAL A 15 -3.18 -4.00 -12.17
CA VAL A 15 -1.94 -3.21 -12.11
C VAL A 15 -1.28 -3.46 -10.76
N ILE A 16 -0.03 -3.93 -10.78
CA ILE A 16 0.79 -4.12 -9.59
C ILE A 16 1.93 -3.11 -9.64
N VAL A 17 2.11 -2.34 -8.57
CA VAL A 17 3.12 -1.28 -8.48
C VAL A 17 3.84 -1.39 -7.14
N ILE A 18 5.15 -1.10 -7.14
CA ILE A 18 5.93 -0.91 -5.92
C ILE A 18 6.04 0.59 -5.73
N GLU A 19 5.55 1.10 -4.61
CA GLU A 19 5.47 2.54 -4.36
C GLU A 19 5.79 2.90 -2.92
N HIS A 20 6.25 4.15 -2.75
CA HIS A 20 6.44 4.80 -1.46
C HIS A 20 5.67 6.12 -1.37
N ASN A 21 5.07 6.59 -2.47
CA ASN A 21 4.24 7.78 -2.45
C ASN A 21 2.87 7.47 -1.81
N LEU A 22 2.63 8.06 -0.64
CA LEU A 22 1.41 7.85 0.14
C LEU A 22 0.12 8.28 -0.59
N ASP A 23 0.18 9.27 -1.48
CA ASP A 23 -1.00 9.67 -2.27
C ASP A 23 -1.44 8.58 -3.24
N VAL A 24 -0.50 7.77 -3.74
CA VAL A 24 -0.79 6.60 -4.59
C VAL A 24 -1.25 5.42 -3.74
N ILE A 25 -0.55 5.17 -2.63
CA ILE A 25 -0.84 4.06 -1.72
C ILE A 25 -2.25 4.19 -1.12
N LYS A 26 -2.64 5.40 -0.71
CA LYS A 26 -3.93 5.68 -0.07
C LYS A 26 -5.14 5.38 -0.97
N VAL A 27 -5.00 5.51 -2.29
CA VAL A 27 -6.09 5.34 -3.25
C VAL A 27 -6.10 3.94 -3.91
N ALA A 28 -5.16 3.07 -3.56
CA ALA A 28 -5.11 1.72 -4.07
C ALA A 28 -6.25 0.87 -3.49
N ASP A 29 -6.78 -0.06 -4.29
CA ASP A 29 -7.82 -0.99 -3.83
C ASP A 29 -7.27 -2.04 -2.85
N HIS A 30 -5.99 -2.39 -3.00
CA HIS A 30 -5.32 -3.42 -2.21
C HIS A 30 -3.83 -3.11 -2.05
N LEU A 31 -3.30 -3.36 -0.86
CA LEU A 31 -1.91 -3.18 -0.47
C LEU A 31 -1.34 -4.51 0.03
N ILE A 32 -0.04 -4.69 -0.17
CA ILE A 32 0.76 -5.75 0.46
C ILE A 32 1.95 -5.03 1.08
N ASP A 33 1.95 -4.89 2.40
CA ASP A 33 3.02 -4.20 3.11
C ASP A 33 4.09 -5.19 3.58
N ILE A 34 5.35 -4.88 3.27
CA ILE A 34 6.50 -5.76 3.47
C ILE A 34 7.52 -5.08 4.38
N GLY A 35 7.95 -5.78 5.42
CA GLY A 35 8.92 -5.25 6.38
C GLY A 35 9.21 -6.22 7.52
N PRO A 36 9.33 -5.73 8.78
CA PRO A 36 9.22 -4.32 9.19
C PRO A 36 10.42 -3.49 8.74
N GLU A 37 11.59 -4.11 8.64
CA GLU A 37 12.82 -3.44 8.25
C GLU A 37 13.23 -3.78 6.81
N GLY A 38 14.31 -3.15 6.33
CA GLY A 38 14.98 -3.54 5.09
C GLY A 38 16.01 -4.66 5.28
N GLY A 39 16.43 -5.27 4.16
CA GLY A 39 17.52 -6.25 4.14
C GLY A 39 17.20 -7.52 4.93
N ALA A 40 18.16 -8.02 5.71
CA ALA A 40 18.04 -9.29 6.44
C ALA A 40 16.99 -9.27 7.57
N ALA A 41 16.58 -8.08 8.02
CA ALA A 41 15.55 -7.90 9.04
C ALA A 41 14.14 -7.71 8.43
N GLY A 42 14.02 -7.73 7.10
CA GLY A 42 12.78 -7.57 6.36
C GLY A 42 12.25 -8.83 5.71
N GLY A 43 11.48 -8.65 4.64
CA GLY A 43 11.02 -9.73 3.75
C GLY A 43 9.80 -10.49 4.27
N ARG A 44 9.10 -9.97 5.29
CA ARG A 44 7.83 -10.54 5.78
C ARG A 44 6.66 -9.73 5.26
N ILE A 45 5.57 -10.41 4.93
CA ILE A 45 4.28 -9.76 4.71
C ILE A 45 3.73 -9.42 6.10
N LEU A 46 3.63 -8.13 6.40
CA LEU A 46 3.08 -7.65 7.68
C LEU A 46 1.56 -7.65 7.65
N VAL A 47 1.01 -7.15 6.55
CA VAL A 47 -0.42 -7.01 6.32
C VAL A 47 -0.69 -6.97 4.82
N ALA A 48 -1.80 -7.57 4.41
CA ALA A 48 -2.31 -7.48 3.05
C ALA A 48 -3.83 -7.26 3.12
N GLY A 49 -4.32 -6.24 2.42
CA GLY A 49 -5.71 -5.82 2.50
C GLY A 49 -5.92 -4.42 1.93
N THR A 50 -7.01 -3.77 2.31
CA THR A 50 -7.28 -2.39 1.92
C THR A 50 -6.32 -1.40 2.61
N PRO A 51 -6.22 -0.14 2.15
CA PRO A 51 -5.48 0.89 2.86
C PRO A 51 -5.91 1.07 4.33
N HIS A 52 -7.18 0.83 4.65
CA HIS A 52 -7.67 0.89 6.03
C HIS A 52 -7.16 -0.28 6.87
N ASP A 53 -7.14 -1.50 6.32
CA ASP A 53 -6.57 -2.67 7.00
C ASP A 53 -5.08 -2.46 7.31
N VAL A 54 -4.33 -1.89 6.35
CA VAL A 54 -2.91 -1.56 6.56
C VAL A 54 -2.74 -0.46 7.61
N ALA A 55 -3.59 0.57 7.61
CA ALA A 55 -3.56 1.64 8.62
C ALA A 55 -3.81 1.15 10.06
N GLN A 56 -4.47 0.00 10.23
CA GLN A 56 -4.66 -0.64 11.54
C GLN A 56 -3.52 -1.59 11.94
N CYS A 57 -2.55 -1.85 11.07
CA CYS A 57 -1.40 -2.70 11.40
C CYS A 57 -0.33 -1.91 12.18
N PRO A 58 -0.10 -2.21 13.49
CA PRO A 58 0.84 -1.45 14.31
C PRO A 58 2.31 -1.68 13.93
N GLU A 59 2.62 -2.80 13.26
CA GLU A 59 3.98 -3.15 12.81
C GLU A 59 4.32 -2.50 11.46
N SER A 60 3.34 -1.91 10.77
CA SER A 60 3.50 -1.32 9.43
C SER A 60 3.90 0.15 9.52
N TYR A 61 5.12 0.49 9.07
CA TYR A 61 5.50 1.89 8.90
C TYR A 61 4.56 2.62 7.93
N THR A 62 4.20 1.96 6.82
CA THR A 62 3.22 2.46 5.85
C THR A 62 1.88 2.77 6.52
N GLY A 63 1.37 1.85 7.34
CA GLY A 63 0.14 1.98 8.10
C GLY A 63 0.15 3.17 9.07
N LEU A 64 1.26 3.38 9.78
CA LEU A 64 1.43 4.53 10.68
C LEU A 64 1.26 5.87 9.94
N PHE A 65 1.80 6.00 8.72
CA PHE A 65 1.65 7.21 7.92
C PHE A 65 0.25 7.32 7.30
N LEU A 66 -0.34 6.23 6.82
CA LEU A 66 -1.71 6.22 6.32
C LEU A 66 -2.70 6.69 7.39
N LYS A 67 -2.50 6.26 8.65
CA LYS A 67 -3.32 6.69 9.78
C LYS A 67 -3.25 8.20 10.05
N GLN A 68 -2.07 8.80 9.89
CA GLN A 68 -1.90 10.26 10.01
C GLN A 68 -2.61 11.03 8.89
N MET A 69 -2.87 10.39 7.74
CA MET A 69 -3.61 10.95 6.61
C MET A 69 -5.14 10.73 6.69
N GLY A 70 -5.64 10.28 7.85
CA GLY A 70 -7.07 10.10 8.12
C GLY A 70 -7.66 8.76 7.71
N LEU A 71 -6.82 7.72 7.58
CA LEU A 71 -7.26 6.31 7.49
C LEU A 71 -7.26 5.60 8.85
#